data_AF-A0A975T297-F1
#
_entry.id   AF-A0A975T297-F1
#
_cell.length_a   1.000
_cell.length_b   1.000
_cell.length_c   1.000
_cell.angle_alpha   90.00
_cell.angle_beta   90.00
_cell.angle_gamma   90.00
#
_symmetry.space_group_name_H-M   'P 1'
#
loop_
_entity.id
_entity.type
_entity.pdbx_description
1 polymer ?
#
loop_
_entity_poly.entity_id
_entity_poly.type
_entity_poly.pdbx_seq_one_letter_code
_entity_poly.pdbx_strand_id
1 'polypeptide(L)'
;MAYGYTGPAAGRIWGIHATPTAQGRDWVRFLSSLNLPGPPASIVADDNLAIEAAVPRMWSPAPGPSLPLPFLFACEHHLRERARDALQADNAHAGSGRWMRRLDTAFRRDEGWDEFHRATSILGASAAWTANNDAKLRPQTSVRHLLPAHRSTAGAETAAHRLRNLYEQRSFSLRNANRTNLLLGLTRLHLNNRDDVNAYHRILRQAAEAGQGKPRQGQRLNRDPRDTNGDPQPSLR
;
A
#
# COMPACT_ATOMS: atom_id res chain seq x y z
N MET A 1 -4.87 -1.26 -0.83
CA MET A 1 -4.75 -0.95 -2.29
C MET A 1 -3.34 -1.31 -2.73
N ALA A 2 -3.16 -1.70 -4.00
CA ALA A 2 -1.86 -1.94 -4.61
C ALA A 2 -1.71 -1.05 -5.85
N TYR A 3 -0.63 -0.27 -5.87
CA TYR A 3 -0.20 0.55 -7.00
C TYR A 3 1.20 0.11 -7.40
N GLY A 4 1.50 0.05 -8.69
CA GLY A 4 2.76 -0.53 -9.13
C GLY A 4 3.08 -0.28 -10.59
N TYR A 5 4.31 -0.63 -10.96
CA TYR A 5 4.96 -0.30 -12.22
C TYR A 5 5.40 -1.59 -12.92
N THR A 6 5.29 -1.62 -14.25
CA THR A 6 5.90 -2.67 -15.08
C THR A 6 7.04 -2.05 -15.89
N GLY A 7 8.26 -2.16 -15.39
CA GLY A 7 9.42 -1.52 -16.01
C GLY A 7 9.25 0.01 -16.09
N PRO A 8 9.57 0.66 -17.22
CA PRO A 8 9.51 2.13 -17.36
C PRO A 8 8.08 2.67 -17.57
N ALA A 9 7.06 1.81 -17.64
CA ALA A 9 5.69 2.24 -17.88
C ALA A 9 5.14 3.09 -16.72
N ALA A 10 4.18 3.95 -17.05
CA ALA A 10 3.43 4.70 -16.04
C ALA A 10 2.82 3.74 -15.00
N GLY A 11 2.92 4.13 -13.73
CA GLY A 11 2.35 3.34 -12.64
C GLY A 11 0.83 3.27 -12.75
N ARG A 12 0.26 2.17 -12.27
CA ARG A 12 -1.18 1.93 -12.30
C ARG A 12 -1.66 1.27 -11.03
N ILE A 13 -2.97 1.33 -10.80
CA ILE A 13 -3.62 0.61 -9.71
C ILE A 13 -3.80 -0.85 -10.13
N TRP A 14 -3.13 -1.77 -9.44
CA TRP A 14 -3.25 -3.22 -9.68
C TRP A 14 -4.45 -3.81 -8.96
N GLY A 15 -4.77 -3.32 -7.77
CA GLY A 15 -5.89 -3.83 -6.99
C GLY A 15 -6.39 -2.86 -5.95
N ILE A 16 -7.70 -2.88 -5.73
CA ILE A 16 -8.37 -2.17 -4.65
C ILE A 16 -9.27 -3.20 -3.96
N HIS A 17 -9.19 -3.27 -2.64
CA HIS A 17 -9.99 -4.21 -1.87
C HIS A 17 -10.40 -3.56 -0.55
N ALA A 18 -11.65 -3.74 -0.17
CA ALA A 18 -12.20 -3.36 1.12
C ALA A 18 -12.38 -4.63 1.98
N THR A 19 -11.87 -4.56 3.20
CA THR A 19 -12.01 -5.59 4.24
C THR A 19 -12.37 -4.91 5.57
N PRO A 20 -13.18 -5.55 6.42
CA PRO A 20 -13.50 -5.02 7.76
C PRO A 20 -12.31 -5.07 8.73
N THR A 21 -11.33 -5.96 8.52
CA THR A 21 -10.29 -6.24 9.53
C THR A 21 -8.87 -5.82 9.14
N ALA A 22 -8.56 -5.73 7.84
CA ALA A 22 -7.23 -5.42 7.32
C ALA A 22 -6.08 -6.25 7.94
N GLN A 23 -6.38 -7.49 8.35
CA GLN A 23 -5.42 -8.39 8.99
C GLN A 23 -4.53 -9.09 7.96
N GLY A 24 -3.45 -9.74 8.42
CA GLY A 24 -2.51 -10.44 7.52
C GLY A 24 -3.18 -11.43 6.55
N ARG A 25 -4.24 -12.14 6.99
CA ARG A 25 -5.02 -13.04 6.11
C ARG A 25 -5.73 -12.30 4.98
N ASP A 26 -6.17 -11.07 5.22
CA ASP A 26 -6.84 -10.25 4.21
C ASP A 26 -5.83 -9.75 3.19
N TRP A 27 -4.62 -9.40 3.65
CA TRP A 27 -3.51 -9.05 2.78
C TRP A 27 -3.07 -10.21 1.90
N VAL A 28 -2.97 -11.44 2.45
CA VAL A 28 -2.69 -12.65 1.64
C VAL A 28 -3.75 -12.80 0.55
N ARG A 29 -5.05 -12.79 0.89
CA ARG A 29 -6.14 -12.88 -0.09
C ARG A 29 -6.08 -11.77 -1.14
N PHE A 30 -5.80 -10.54 -0.71
CA PHE A 30 -5.69 -9.40 -1.60
C PHE A 30 -4.51 -9.56 -2.57
N LEU A 31 -3.32 -9.89 -2.07
CA LEU A 31 -2.12 -10.10 -2.88
C LEU A 31 -2.30 -11.27 -3.87
N SER A 32 -2.92 -12.37 -3.44
CA SER A 32 -3.31 -13.46 -4.36
C SER A 32 -4.22 -12.97 -5.48
N SER A 33 -5.20 -12.12 -5.17
CA SER A 33 -6.19 -11.62 -6.14
C SER A 33 -5.60 -10.72 -7.23
N LEU A 34 -4.37 -10.23 -7.05
CA LEU A 34 -3.67 -9.44 -8.05
C LEU A 34 -3.26 -10.25 -9.29
N ASN A 35 -3.20 -11.59 -9.18
CA ASN A 35 -2.83 -12.51 -10.27
C ASN A 35 -1.56 -12.06 -11.01
N LEU A 36 -0.52 -11.70 -10.23
CA LEU A 36 0.77 -11.29 -10.80
C LEU A 36 1.44 -12.52 -11.47
N PRO A 37 2.13 -12.33 -12.61
CA PRO A 37 2.81 -13.44 -13.30
C PRO A 37 3.96 -14.03 -12.49
N GLY A 38 4.44 -13.32 -11.47
CA GLY A 38 5.46 -13.74 -10.53
C GLY A 38 5.57 -12.73 -9.38
N PRO A 39 6.42 -13.00 -8.38
CA PRO A 39 6.70 -12.03 -7.33
C PRO A 39 7.26 -10.72 -7.93
N PRO A 40 6.85 -9.55 -7.41
CA PRO A 40 7.46 -8.29 -7.82
C PRO A 40 8.93 -8.24 -7.36
N ALA A 41 9.75 -7.38 -7.97
CA ALA A 41 11.12 -7.16 -7.52
C ALA A 41 11.18 -6.57 -6.10
N SER A 42 10.26 -5.64 -5.82
CA SER A 42 10.15 -4.98 -4.52
C SER A 42 8.71 -4.58 -4.22
N ILE A 43 8.38 -4.52 -2.94
CA ILE A 43 7.13 -3.95 -2.41
C ILE A 43 7.52 -2.79 -1.51
N VAL A 44 6.80 -1.68 -1.60
CA VAL A 44 6.94 -0.57 -0.66
C VAL A 44 5.66 -0.51 0.16
N ALA A 45 5.82 -0.55 1.47
CA ALA A 45 4.73 -0.35 2.42
C ALA A 45 5.11 0.72 3.44
N ASP A 46 4.10 1.30 4.08
CA ASP A 46 4.28 1.95 5.36
C ASP A 46 4.60 0.89 6.45
N ASP A 47 4.68 1.32 7.70
CA ASP A 47 5.03 0.48 8.85
C ASP A 47 3.85 -0.42 9.26
N ASN A 48 3.44 -1.28 8.34
CA ASN A 48 2.26 -2.12 8.45
C ASN A 48 2.66 -3.57 8.69
N LEU A 49 2.68 -3.96 9.96
CA LEU A 49 3.01 -5.31 10.40
C LEU A 49 2.17 -6.40 9.72
N ALA A 50 0.94 -6.09 9.33
CA ALA A 50 0.08 -7.06 8.63
C ALA A 50 0.56 -7.32 7.19
N ILE A 51 1.13 -6.32 6.51
CA ILE A 51 1.76 -6.50 5.20
C ILE A 51 3.08 -7.25 5.37
N GLU A 52 3.91 -6.88 6.34
CA GLU A 52 5.18 -7.55 6.64
C GLU A 52 4.98 -9.05 6.92
N ALA A 53 3.92 -9.41 7.65
CA ALA A 53 3.56 -10.81 7.91
C ALA A 53 2.93 -11.54 6.71
N ALA A 54 2.32 -10.83 5.76
CA ALA A 54 1.62 -11.41 4.62
C ALA A 54 2.55 -11.70 3.43
N VAL A 55 3.56 -10.85 3.19
CA VAL A 55 4.47 -10.99 2.05
C VAL A 55 5.18 -12.35 2.03
N PRO A 56 5.81 -12.84 3.12
CA PRO A 56 6.47 -14.15 3.13
C PRO A 56 5.51 -15.34 2.95
N ARG A 57 4.22 -15.16 3.26
CA ARG A 57 3.18 -16.19 3.06
C ARG A 57 2.74 -16.30 1.60
N MET A 58 2.83 -15.18 0.86
CA MET A 58 2.49 -15.12 -0.57
C MET A 58 3.65 -15.54 -1.46
N TRP A 59 4.84 -15.08 -1.12
CA TRP A 59 6.06 -15.35 -1.84
C TRP A 59 7.09 -15.83 -0.84
N SER A 60 7.20 -17.15 -0.72
CA SER A 60 8.18 -17.75 0.17
C SER A 60 9.58 -17.35 -0.28
N PRO A 61 10.41 -16.81 0.63
CA PRO A 61 11.78 -16.45 0.28
C PRO A 61 12.53 -17.69 -0.20
N ALA A 62 13.26 -17.56 -1.30
CA ALA A 62 14.09 -18.65 -1.79
C ALA A 62 15.19 -18.95 -0.74
N PRO A 63 15.43 -20.22 -0.38
CA PRO A 63 16.54 -20.56 0.49
C PRO A 63 17.87 -20.30 -0.23
N GLY A 64 18.70 -19.42 0.33
CA GLY A 64 20.02 -19.10 -0.22
C GLY A 64 20.50 -17.69 0.13
N PRO A 65 21.69 -17.29 -0.38
CA PRO A 65 22.27 -15.97 -0.14
C PRO A 65 21.63 -14.85 -0.98
N SER A 66 20.63 -15.17 -1.80
CA SER A 66 19.93 -14.20 -2.66
C SER A 66 18.99 -13.31 -1.84
N LEU A 67 18.83 -12.07 -2.29
CA LEU A 67 17.87 -11.13 -1.71
C LEU A 67 16.45 -11.72 -1.69
N PRO A 68 15.66 -11.49 -0.63
CA PRO A 68 14.28 -11.93 -0.59
C PRO A 68 13.52 -11.30 -1.76
N LEU A 69 12.69 -12.10 -2.43
CA LEU A 69 11.87 -11.67 -3.56
C LEU A 69 10.38 -11.88 -3.22
N PRO A 70 9.58 -10.81 -3.10
CA PRO A 70 9.95 -9.40 -3.22
C PRO A 70 10.77 -8.89 -2.02
N PHE A 71 11.63 -7.92 -2.25
CA PHE A 71 12.22 -7.14 -1.17
C PHE A 71 11.19 -6.16 -0.62
N LEU A 72 10.98 -6.15 0.70
CA LEU A 72 10.03 -5.25 1.35
C LEU A 72 10.73 -3.98 1.85
N PHE A 73 10.47 -2.87 1.17
CA PHE A 73 10.90 -1.53 1.57
C PHE A 73 9.91 -0.92 2.56
N ALA A 74 10.46 -0.30 3.60
CA ALA A 74 9.77 0.78 4.27
C ALA A 74 9.74 2.02 3.36
N CYS A 75 8.58 2.66 3.32
CA CYS A 75 8.35 3.88 2.55
C CYS A 75 9.34 4.99 2.95
N GLU A 76 10.23 5.37 2.04
CA GLU A 76 11.27 6.40 2.28
C GLU A 76 10.65 7.77 2.59
N HIS A 77 9.43 8.04 2.09
CA HIS A 77 8.71 9.27 2.41
C HIS A 77 8.33 9.33 3.90
N HIS A 78 7.62 8.33 4.40
CA HIS A 78 7.23 8.25 5.81
C HIS A 78 8.43 8.11 6.76
N LEU A 79 9.48 7.38 6.35
CA LEU A 79 10.74 7.33 7.10
C LEU A 79 11.36 8.72 7.24
N ARG A 80 11.38 9.50 6.17
CA ARG A 80 11.91 10.86 6.17
C ARG A 80 11.09 11.80 7.03
N GLU A 81 9.76 11.69 7.00
CA GLU A 81 8.87 12.48 7.87
C GLU A 81 9.13 12.18 9.35
N ARG A 82 9.13 10.89 9.73
CA ARG A 82 9.40 10.49 11.11
C ARG A 82 10.80 10.88 11.59
N ALA A 83 11.80 10.81 10.70
CA ALA A 83 13.15 11.27 11.01
C ALA A 83 13.20 12.80 11.21
N ARG A 84 12.43 13.57 10.44
CA ARG A 84 12.29 15.02 10.63
C ARG A 84 11.61 15.34 11.96
N ASP A 85 10.57 14.62 12.33
CA ASP A 85 9.88 14.80 13.61
C ASP A 85 10.83 14.53 14.79
N ALA A 86 11.65 13.48 14.71
CA ALA A 86 12.66 13.18 15.72
C ALA A 86 13.74 14.29 15.82
N LEU A 87 14.24 14.76 14.67
CA LEU A 87 15.16 15.91 14.63
C LEU A 87 14.50 17.19 15.15
N GLN A 88 13.19 17.34 14.94
CA GLN A 88 12.43 18.48 15.44
C GLN A 88 12.36 18.48 16.96
N ALA A 89 12.05 17.32 17.56
CA ALA A 89 12.02 17.13 19.01
C ALA A 89 13.36 17.44 19.69
N ASP A 90 14.48 17.19 19.01
CA ASP A 90 15.82 17.52 19.51
C ASP A 90 16.27 18.97 19.23
N ASN A 91 15.41 19.82 18.67
CA ASN A 91 15.77 21.14 18.12
C ASN A 91 16.90 21.10 17.06
N ALA A 92 17.18 19.91 16.51
CA ALA A 92 18.16 19.66 15.47
C ALA A 92 17.65 20.01 14.06
N HIS A 93 16.51 20.68 13.96
CA HIS A 93 15.94 21.20 12.70
C HIS A 93 16.29 22.68 12.45
N ALA A 94 16.54 23.47 13.50
CA ALA A 94 16.50 24.94 13.43
C ALA A 94 17.83 25.64 13.10
N GLY A 95 18.98 24.96 13.11
CA GLY A 95 20.27 25.68 13.27
C GLY A 95 21.31 25.66 12.13
N SER A 96 21.26 24.76 11.14
CA SER A 96 22.37 24.71 10.14
C SER A 96 22.15 23.92 8.85
N GLY A 97 20.96 23.35 8.64
CA GLY A 97 20.69 22.43 7.52
C GLY A 97 21.59 21.17 7.49
N ARG A 98 22.57 21.03 8.39
CA ARG A 98 23.54 19.92 8.40
C ARG A 98 22.85 18.59 8.63
N TRP A 99 21.87 18.57 9.52
CA TRP A 99 21.06 17.40 9.85
C TRP A 99 20.19 17.00 8.67
N MET A 100 19.59 17.98 7.99
CA MET A 100 18.83 17.77 6.76
C MET A 100 19.69 17.22 5.62
N ARG A 101 20.92 17.74 5.43
CA ARG A 101 21.86 17.23 4.41
C ARG A 101 22.23 15.76 4.67
N ARG A 102 22.45 15.38 5.93
CA ARG A 102 22.68 13.97 6.29
C ARG A 102 21.45 13.11 6.08
N LEU A 103 20.26 13.61 6.42
CA LEU A 103 19.01 12.90 6.14
C LEU A 103 18.75 12.74 4.63
N ASP A 104 19.21 13.68 3.79
CA ASP A 104 19.08 13.59 2.32
C ASP A 104 19.88 12.44 1.71
N THR A 105 20.96 12.01 2.38
CA THR A 105 21.82 10.90 1.96
C THR A 105 21.57 9.61 2.76
N ALA A 106 20.96 9.70 3.94
CA ALA A 106 20.78 8.61 4.90
C ALA A 106 20.22 7.33 4.29
N PHE A 107 19.21 7.43 3.44
CA PHE A 107 18.57 6.24 2.86
C PHE A 107 19.21 5.77 1.56
N ARG A 108 20.23 6.45 1.02
CA ARG A 108 20.73 6.17 -0.34
C ARG A 108 21.66 4.97 -0.41
N ARG A 109 22.51 4.79 0.61
CA ARG A 109 23.51 3.73 0.77
C ARG A 109 23.88 3.56 2.24
N ASP A 110 24.56 2.47 2.55
CA ASP A 110 25.01 2.15 3.90
C ASP A 110 25.87 3.26 4.52
N GLU A 111 26.76 3.87 3.73
CA GLU A 111 27.63 4.93 4.25
C GLU A 111 26.83 6.17 4.68
N GLY A 112 25.76 6.49 3.95
CA GLY A 112 24.85 7.58 4.30
C GLY A 112 24.07 7.28 5.57
N TRP A 113 23.58 6.05 5.72
CA TRP A 113 22.88 5.63 6.93
C TRP A 113 23.79 5.66 8.15
N ASP A 114 25.00 5.12 8.03
CA ASP A 114 25.99 5.12 9.10
C ASP A 114 26.42 6.54 9.49
N GLU A 115 26.60 7.44 8.52
CA GLU A 115 26.87 8.85 8.82
C GLU A 115 25.72 9.47 9.62
N PHE A 116 24.48 9.28 9.18
CA PHE A 116 23.31 9.83 9.86
C PHE A 116 23.17 9.25 11.27
N HIS A 117 23.22 7.93 11.41
CA HIS A 117 23.12 7.19 12.68
C HIS A 117 24.19 7.63 13.68
N ARG A 118 25.47 7.73 13.25
CA ARG A 118 26.55 8.24 14.11
C ARG A 118 26.36 9.70 14.47
N ALA A 119 25.92 10.54 13.54
CA ALA A 119 25.74 11.95 13.81
C ALA A 119 24.62 12.20 14.82
N THR A 120 23.53 11.42 14.77
CA THR A 120 22.38 11.57 15.67
C THR A 120 22.56 10.88 17.02
N SER A 121 23.63 10.08 17.22
CA SER A 121 23.82 9.29 18.44
C SER A 121 23.97 10.13 19.72
N ILE A 122 24.32 11.40 19.58
CA ILE A 122 24.46 12.36 20.69
C ILE A 122 23.15 13.10 21.03
N LEU A 123 22.08 12.83 20.28
CA LEU A 123 20.77 13.47 20.46
C LEU A 123 19.83 12.56 21.26
N GLY A 124 18.67 13.07 21.69
CA GLY A 124 17.69 12.30 22.44
C GLY A 124 16.78 11.48 21.52
N ALA A 125 15.78 12.15 20.94
CA ALA A 125 14.75 11.52 20.14
C ALA A 125 15.30 10.89 18.85
N SER A 126 16.25 11.54 18.20
CA SER A 126 16.87 11.09 16.94
C SER A 126 17.76 9.87 17.15
N ALA A 127 18.48 9.77 18.28
CA ALA A 127 19.24 8.57 18.61
C ALA A 127 18.32 7.37 18.84
N ALA A 128 17.24 7.56 19.61
CA ALA A 128 16.25 6.53 19.83
C ALA A 128 15.57 6.08 18.52
N TRP A 129 15.21 7.03 17.66
CA TRP A 129 14.60 6.73 16.37
C TRP A 129 15.54 5.94 15.46
N THR A 130 16.80 6.38 15.34
CA THR A 130 17.79 5.70 14.48
C THR A 130 18.09 4.28 15.00
N ALA A 131 18.28 4.10 16.30
CA ALA A 131 18.48 2.79 16.91
C ALA A 131 17.29 1.83 16.66
N ASN A 132 16.05 2.31 16.82
CA ASN A 132 14.85 1.50 16.63
C ASN A 132 14.63 1.07 15.16
N ASN A 133 15.17 1.81 14.19
CA ASN A 133 14.99 1.54 12.77
C ASN A 133 16.22 0.89 12.12
N ASP A 134 17.35 0.76 12.82
CA ASP A 134 18.63 0.31 12.26
C ASP A 134 18.52 -1.08 11.62
N ALA A 135 17.92 -2.05 12.32
CA ALA A 135 17.72 -3.41 11.81
C ALA A 135 16.86 -3.46 10.54
N LYS A 136 15.93 -2.51 10.37
CA LYS A 136 15.06 -2.39 9.19
C LYS A 136 15.77 -1.68 8.03
N LEU A 137 16.53 -0.63 8.33
CA LEU A 137 17.11 0.26 7.34
C LEU A 137 18.44 -0.25 6.77
N ARG A 138 19.25 -0.98 7.54
CA ARG A 138 20.51 -1.55 7.03
C ARG A 138 20.32 -2.46 5.81
N PRO A 139 19.42 -3.46 5.84
CA PRO A 139 19.14 -4.25 4.64
C PRO A 139 18.65 -3.37 3.49
N GLN A 140 17.78 -2.39 3.77
CA GLN A 140 17.22 -1.50 2.76
C GLN A 140 18.27 -0.64 2.05
N THR A 141 19.21 -0.05 2.80
CA THR A 141 20.26 0.83 2.25
C THR A 141 21.30 0.08 1.44
N SER A 142 21.63 -1.15 1.86
CA SER A 142 22.63 -1.99 1.19
C SER A 142 22.17 -2.43 -0.20
N VAL A 143 20.88 -2.72 -0.36
CA VAL A 143 20.32 -3.24 -1.63
C VAL A 143 19.66 -2.19 -2.49
N ARG A 144 19.52 -0.95 -1.98
CA ARG A 144 18.73 0.11 -2.62
C ARG A 144 19.08 0.34 -4.09
N HIS A 145 20.36 0.27 -4.41
CA HIS A 145 20.92 0.51 -5.73
C HIS A 145 20.65 -0.63 -6.73
N LEU A 146 20.27 -1.82 -6.24
CA LEU A 146 19.92 -2.99 -7.04
C LEU A 146 18.43 -3.05 -7.40
N LEU A 147 17.60 -2.22 -6.74
CA LEU A 147 16.14 -2.30 -6.82
C LEU A 147 15.54 -1.07 -7.53
N PRO A 148 14.32 -1.19 -8.09
CA PRO A 148 13.67 -0.09 -8.83
C PRO A 148 13.61 1.23 -8.05
N ALA A 149 13.59 2.35 -8.76
CA ALA A 149 13.65 3.68 -8.15
C ALA A 149 12.38 4.10 -7.36
N HIS A 150 11.32 3.29 -7.39
CA HIS A 150 10.04 3.56 -6.74
C HIS A 150 10.07 3.10 -5.27
N ARG A 151 10.29 4.03 -4.34
CA ARG A 151 10.53 3.75 -2.91
C ARG A 151 9.57 4.47 -1.96
N SER A 152 8.45 4.94 -2.50
CA SER A 152 7.41 5.65 -1.77
C SER A 152 6.03 5.11 -2.11
N THR A 153 5.12 5.16 -1.14
CA THR A 153 3.69 4.84 -1.25
C THR A 153 2.87 5.98 -1.87
N ALA A 154 3.48 7.12 -2.23
CA ALA A 154 2.79 8.31 -2.75
C ALA A 154 1.86 8.03 -3.95
N GLY A 155 2.22 7.11 -4.84
CA GLY A 155 1.35 6.69 -5.94
C GLY A 155 0.07 6.00 -5.46
N ALA A 156 0.18 5.14 -4.46
CA ALA A 156 -0.96 4.48 -3.83
C ALA A 156 -1.80 5.47 -3.02
N GLU A 157 -1.18 6.41 -2.29
CA GLU A 157 -1.86 7.46 -1.54
C GLU A 157 -2.64 8.41 -2.45
N THR A 158 -2.04 8.85 -3.56
CA THR A 158 -2.72 9.68 -4.57
C THR A 158 -3.94 8.97 -5.13
N ALA A 159 -3.81 7.68 -5.44
CA ALA A 159 -4.93 6.85 -5.90
C ALA A 159 -6.01 6.67 -4.82
N ALA A 160 -5.62 6.47 -3.55
CA ALA A 160 -6.53 6.38 -2.42
C ALA A 160 -7.27 7.70 -2.18
N HIS A 161 -6.62 8.84 -2.34
CA HIS A 161 -7.24 10.15 -2.24
C HIS A 161 -8.31 10.36 -3.33
N ARG A 162 -7.99 10.03 -4.60
CA ARG A 162 -8.97 10.07 -5.69
C ARG A 162 -10.16 9.14 -5.42
N LEU A 163 -9.89 7.94 -4.91
CA LEU A 163 -10.93 6.99 -4.52
C LEU A 163 -11.84 7.55 -3.42
N ARG A 164 -11.27 8.19 -2.40
CA ARG A 164 -12.02 8.83 -1.31
C ARG A 164 -12.96 9.90 -1.88
N ASN A 165 -12.45 10.78 -2.74
CA ASN A 165 -13.25 11.86 -3.34
C ASN A 165 -14.42 11.32 -4.19
N LEU A 166 -14.25 10.19 -4.88
CA LEU A 166 -15.32 9.55 -5.64
C LEU A 166 -16.47 9.01 -4.76
N TYR A 167 -16.17 8.62 -3.51
CA TYR A 167 -17.11 7.93 -2.64
C TYR A 167 -17.52 8.68 -1.39
N GLU A 168 -16.93 9.84 -1.11
CA GLU A 168 -17.13 10.61 0.12
C GLU A 168 -18.62 10.74 0.46
N GLN A 169 -19.43 11.19 -0.50
CA GLN A 169 -20.88 11.39 -0.32
C GLN A 169 -21.70 10.10 -0.26
N ARG A 170 -21.15 8.94 -0.65
CA ARG A 170 -21.89 7.68 -0.82
C ARG A 170 -21.36 6.54 0.04
N SER A 171 -20.34 6.79 0.84
CA SER A 171 -19.67 5.81 1.70
C SER A 171 -20.65 5.04 2.61
N PHE A 172 -21.69 5.71 3.11
CA PHE A 172 -22.72 5.13 3.96
C PHE A 172 -23.55 4.00 3.32
N SER A 173 -23.55 3.93 1.98
CA SER A 173 -24.26 2.92 1.18
C SER A 173 -23.43 1.66 0.89
N LEU A 174 -22.12 1.70 1.18
CA LEU A 174 -21.17 0.61 0.92
C LEU A 174 -21.17 -0.43 2.06
N ARG A 175 -22.33 -1.03 2.33
CA ARG A 175 -22.54 -1.95 3.48
C ARG A 175 -22.47 -3.44 3.15
N ASN A 176 -22.22 -3.77 1.88
CA ASN A 176 -22.05 -5.13 1.40
C ASN A 176 -20.65 -5.26 0.79
N ALA A 177 -19.80 -6.09 1.40
CA ALA A 177 -18.40 -6.23 1.03
C ALA A 177 -18.22 -6.72 -0.41
N ASN A 178 -19.06 -7.66 -0.87
CA ASN A 178 -18.98 -8.17 -2.24
C ASN A 178 -19.34 -7.08 -3.26
N ARG A 179 -20.48 -6.38 -3.08
CA ARG A 179 -20.89 -5.27 -3.94
C ARG A 179 -19.87 -4.14 -3.93
N THR A 180 -19.33 -3.83 -2.76
CA THR A 180 -18.28 -2.81 -2.60
C THR A 180 -17.03 -3.21 -3.38
N ASN A 181 -16.55 -4.44 -3.25
CA ASN A 181 -15.37 -4.90 -3.97
C ASN A 181 -15.57 -5.00 -5.49
N LEU A 182 -16.78 -5.35 -5.97
CA LEU A 182 -17.13 -5.27 -7.39
C LEU A 182 -17.07 -3.83 -7.92
N LEU A 183 -17.67 -2.89 -7.17
CA LEU A 183 -17.65 -1.47 -7.47
C LEU A 183 -16.22 -0.92 -7.49
N LEU A 184 -15.40 -1.27 -6.50
CA LEU A 184 -13.97 -0.91 -6.46
C LEU A 184 -13.19 -1.50 -7.65
N GLY A 185 -13.58 -2.68 -8.14
CA GLY A 185 -13.04 -3.27 -9.36
C GLY A 185 -13.31 -2.43 -10.61
N LEU A 186 -14.53 -1.90 -10.75
CA LEU A 186 -14.90 -0.98 -11.84
C LEU A 186 -14.17 0.36 -11.70
N THR A 187 -14.10 0.91 -10.50
CA THR A 187 -13.38 2.17 -10.24
C THR A 187 -11.89 2.05 -10.48
N ARG A 188 -11.29 0.88 -10.23
CA ARG A 188 -9.91 0.61 -10.64
C ARG A 188 -9.75 0.72 -12.17
N LEU A 189 -10.68 0.19 -12.95
CA LEU A 189 -10.63 0.33 -14.42
C LEU A 189 -10.72 1.79 -14.83
N HIS A 190 -11.67 2.53 -14.26
CA HIS A 190 -11.83 3.96 -14.49
C HIS A 190 -10.58 4.78 -14.14
N LEU A 191 -10.03 4.60 -12.93
CA LEU A 191 -8.82 5.31 -12.48
C LEU A 191 -7.57 4.96 -13.28
N ASN A 192 -7.56 3.81 -13.97
CA ASN A 192 -6.51 3.41 -14.90
C ASN A 192 -6.79 3.82 -16.35
N ASN A 193 -7.87 4.54 -16.64
CA ASN A 193 -8.36 4.86 -17.99
C ASN A 193 -8.54 3.62 -18.87
N ARG A 194 -9.09 2.55 -18.30
CA ARG A 194 -9.36 1.27 -18.98
C ARG A 194 -10.83 0.87 -18.92
N ASP A 195 -11.70 1.77 -18.50
CA ASP A 195 -13.13 1.61 -18.64
C ASP A 195 -13.56 1.87 -20.09
N ASP A 196 -14.57 1.12 -20.54
CA ASP A 196 -15.20 1.29 -21.85
C ASP A 196 -16.71 1.31 -21.64
N VAL A 197 -17.29 2.50 -21.75
CA VAL A 197 -18.73 2.73 -21.58
C VAL A 197 -19.54 1.91 -22.59
N ASN A 198 -19.05 1.77 -23.83
CA ASN A 198 -19.75 1.00 -24.86
C ASN A 198 -19.71 -0.50 -24.55
N ALA A 199 -18.59 -1.00 -24.04
CA ALA A 199 -18.50 -2.38 -23.57
C ALA A 199 -19.46 -2.64 -22.41
N TYR A 200 -19.55 -1.73 -21.43
CA TYR A 200 -20.50 -1.85 -20.32
C TYR A 200 -21.94 -1.85 -20.80
N HIS A 201 -22.32 -0.93 -21.71
CA HIS A 201 -23.65 -0.91 -22.31
C HIS A 201 -24.00 -2.23 -23.01
N ARG A 202 -23.05 -2.78 -23.78
CA ARG A 202 -23.24 -4.06 -24.48
C ARG A 202 -23.46 -5.21 -23.50
N ILE A 203 -22.62 -5.31 -22.46
CA ILE A 203 -22.72 -6.35 -21.43
C ILE A 203 -24.05 -6.25 -20.66
N LEU A 204 -24.44 -5.04 -20.26
CA LEU A 204 -25.69 -4.80 -19.54
C LEU A 204 -26.91 -5.14 -20.40
N ARG A 205 -26.88 -4.75 -21.69
CA ARG A 205 -27.94 -5.08 -22.65
C ARG A 205 -28.06 -6.59 -22.86
N GLN A 206 -26.96 -7.28 -23.12
CA GLN A 206 -26.95 -8.75 -23.28
C GLN A 206 -27.47 -9.45 -22.02
N ALA A 207 -27.08 -8.99 -20.83
CA ALA A 207 -27.57 -9.54 -19.58
C ALA A 207 -29.08 -9.31 -19.38
N ALA A 208 -29.59 -8.14 -19.76
CA ALA A 208 -31.02 -7.81 -19.70
C ALA A 208 -31.82 -8.62 -20.71
N GLU A 209 -31.37 -8.73 -21.95
CA GLU A 209 -32.01 -9.53 -23.01
C GLU A 209 -32.09 -11.01 -22.60
N ALA A 210 -31.00 -11.58 -22.10
CA ALA A 210 -30.98 -12.96 -21.63
C ALA A 210 -31.80 -13.20 -20.34
N GLY A 211 -32.11 -12.14 -19.60
CA GLY A 211 -33.02 -12.17 -18.45
C GLY A 211 -34.46 -11.79 -18.79
N GLN A 212 -34.78 -11.51 -20.07
CA GLN A 212 -36.07 -10.96 -20.49
C GLN A 212 -36.46 -9.68 -19.72
N GLY A 213 -35.48 -8.81 -19.47
CA GLY A 213 -35.63 -7.60 -18.65
C GLY A 213 -35.68 -7.86 -17.14
N LYS A 214 -35.65 -9.11 -16.69
CA LYS A 214 -35.63 -9.47 -15.27
C LYS A 214 -34.18 -9.66 -14.79
N PRO A 215 -33.83 -9.20 -13.58
CA PRO A 215 -32.52 -9.45 -13.01
C PRO A 215 -32.31 -10.95 -12.79
N ARG A 216 -31.15 -11.47 -13.22
CA ARG A 216 -30.78 -12.90 -13.14
C ARG A 216 -30.69 -13.45 -11.71
N GLN A 217 -30.50 -12.60 -10.71
CA GLN A 217 -30.50 -12.98 -9.30
C GLN A 217 -31.49 -12.09 -8.55
N GLY A 218 -32.21 -12.66 -7.58
CA GLY A 218 -32.92 -11.87 -6.59
C GLY A 218 -31.98 -10.84 -5.99
N GLN A 219 -32.44 -9.58 -5.86
CA GLN A 219 -31.62 -8.51 -5.32
C GLN A 219 -31.03 -8.95 -3.98
N ARG A 220 -29.71 -9.20 -3.95
CA ARG A 220 -29.02 -9.59 -2.73
C ARG A 220 -29.13 -8.45 -1.72
N LEU A 221 -29.14 -8.81 -0.43
CA LEU A 221 -29.21 -7.85 0.67
C LEU A 221 -28.20 -6.72 0.49
N ASN A 222 -28.65 -5.48 0.68
CA ASN A 222 -27.80 -4.28 0.62
C ASN A 222 -26.75 -4.22 1.75
N ARG A 223 -26.85 -5.13 2.72
CA ARG A 223 -25.97 -5.25 3.87
C ARG A 223 -25.48 -6.69 3.95
N ASP A 224 -24.22 -6.88 4.33
CA ASP A 224 -23.75 -8.21 4.71
C ASP A 224 -24.57 -8.73 5.90
N PRO A 225 -24.87 -10.05 5.97
CA PRO A 225 -25.47 -10.64 7.15
C PRO A 225 -24.65 -10.26 8.39
N ARG A 226 -25.32 -9.98 9.52
CA ARG A 226 -24.58 -9.86 10.78
C ARG A 226 -24.00 -11.24 11.07
N ASP A 227 -22.67 -11.33 11.22
CA ASP A 227 -22.09 -12.51 11.84
C ASP A 227 -22.76 -12.70 13.20
N THR A 228 -23.25 -13.91 13.46
CA THR A 228 -23.88 -14.27 14.73
C THR A 228 -22.90 -14.23 15.91
N ASN A 229 -21.63 -13.93 15.64
CA ASN A 229 -20.56 -13.73 16.60
C ASN A 229 -20.15 -12.25 16.64
N GLY A 230 -21.02 -11.41 17.22
CA GLY A 230 -20.66 -10.25 18.07
C GLY A 230 -19.78 -9.10 17.56
N ASP A 231 -19.12 -9.14 16.40
CA ASP A 231 -18.18 -8.07 16.05
C ASP A 231 -18.90 -6.84 15.45
N PRO A 232 -18.66 -5.63 15.99
CA PRO A 232 -19.29 -4.42 15.51
C PRO A 232 -18.84 -4.09 14.08
N GLN A 233 -19.81 -3.73 13.23
CA GLN A 233 -19.52 -3.30 11.87
C GLN A 233 -18.66 -2.04 11.84
N PRO A 234 -17.70 -1.93 10.90
CA PRO A 234 -16.82 -0.78 10.83
C PRO A 234 -17.60 0.48 10.45
N SER A 235 -17.48 1.48 11.31
CA SER A 235 -17.76 2.88 11.00
C SER A 235 -16.60 3.39 10.14
N LEU A 236 -16.87 3.76 8.88
CA LEU A 236 -15.99 4.63 8.12
C LEU A 236 -16.16 6.05 8.66
N ARG A 237 -15.49 6.35 9.78
CA ARG A 237 -15.18 7.72 10.19
C ARG A 237 -13.69 7.92 10.03
#